data_AF-A0A967YYA2-F1
#
_entry.id   AF-A0A967YYA2-F1
#
_cell.length_a   1.000
_cell.length_b   1.000
_cell.length_c   1.000
_cell.angle_alpha   90.00
_cell.angle_beta   90.00
_cell.angle_gamma   90.00
#
_symmetry.space_group_name_H-M   'P 1'
#
loop_
_entity.id
_entity.type
_entity.pdbx_description
1 polymer ?
#
loop_
_entity_poly.entity_id
_entity_poly.type
_entity_poly.pdbx_seq_one_letter_code
_entity_poly.pdbx_strand_id
1 'polypeptide(L)' 'NLLTSISSLAKDQGLEILRFRPLGEQPKGFYAEVPVQMSLVGSFHDVVMFFDKVGKLPRIVNINNLNIRKQGDGIRV' A
#
# COMPACT_ATOMS: atom_id res chain seq x y z
N ASN A 1 13.11 4.83 5.28
CA ASN A 1 12.27 3.95 6.14
C ASN A 1 11.20 3.31 5.24
N LEU A 2 10.78 2.07 5.50
CA LEU A 2 9.86 1.28 4.64
C LEU A 2 8.56 2.05 4.32
N LEU A 3 7.96 2.67 5.34
CA LEU A 3 6.73 3.45 5.18
C LEU A 3 6.90 4.62 4.20
N THR A 4 8.04 5.30 4.26
CA THR A 4 8.38 6.38 3.33
C THR A 4 8.52 5.84 1.91
N SER A 5 9.19 4.70 1.74
CA SER A 5 9.37 4.06 0.43
C SER A 5 8.02 3.67 -0.20
N ILE A 6 7.11 3.08 0.56
CA ILE A 6 5.78 2.70 0.06
C ILE A 6 4.99 3.95 -0.35
N SER A 7 4.99 5.00 0.48
CA SER A 7 4.31 6.26 0.15
C SER A 7 4.90 6.96 -1.08
N SER A 8 6.22 6.93 -1.26
CA SER A 8 6.87 7.44 -2.47
C SER A 8 6.48 6.64 -3.70
N LEU A 9 6.51 5.30 -3.64
CA LEU A 9 6.12 4.44 -4.76
C LEU A 9 4.69 4.71 -5.24
N ALA A 10 3.74 4.91 -4.32
CA ALA A 10 2.36 5.25 -4.69
C ALA A 10 2.29 6.59 -5.45
N LYS A 11 2.97 7.63 -4.95
CA LYS A 11 3.03 8.94 -5.62
C LYS A 11 3.72 8.87 -6.97
N ASP A 12 4.80 8.11 -7.09
CA ASP A 12 5.54 7.91 -8.33
C ASP A 12 4.70 7.17 -9.40
N GLN A 13 3.67 6.42 -8.99
CA GLN A 13 2.69 5.81 -9.90
C GLN A 13 1.48 6.70 -10.19
N GLY A 14 1.48 7.95 -9.71
CA GLY A 14 0.34 8.86 -9.91
C GLY A 14 -0.89 8.50 -9.07
N LEU A 15 -0.74 7.64 -8.06
CA LEU A 15 -1.84 7.28 -7.17
C LEU A 15 -2.08 8.38 -6.13
N GLU A 16 -3.34 8.73 -5.92
CA GLU A 16 -3.77 9.59 -4.83
C GLU A 16 -3.89 8.77 -3.54
N ILE A 17 -3.13 9.17 -2.51
CA ILE A 17 -3.20 8.53 -1.19
C ILE A 17 -4.26 9.24 -0.36
N LEU A 18 -5.44 8.65 -0.24
CA LEU A 18 -6.52 9.19 0.59
C LEU A 18 -6.29 8.97 2.08
N ARG A 19 -5.66 7.84 2.43
CA ARG A 19 -5.38 7.48 3.82
C ARG A 19 -4.09 6.68 3.90
N PHE A 20 -3.24 7.05 4.84
CA PHE A 20 -2.07 6.27 5.23
C PHE A 20 -1.99 6.29 6.75
N ARG A 21 -2.33 5.17 7.38
CA ARG A 21 -2.39 5.05 8.84
C ARG A 21 -1.56 3.86 9.31
N PRO A 22 -0.32 4.09 9.78
CA PRO A 22 0.41 3.10 10.55
C PRO A 22 -0.38 2.73 11.79
N LEU A 23 -0.40 1.45 12.11
CA LEU A 23 -0.96 0.93 13.35
C LEU A 23 0.19 0.63 14.33
N GLY A 24 -0.16 0.37 15.59
CA GLY A 24 0.82 -0.05 16.59
C GLY A 24 1.46 -1.37 16.21
N GLU A 25 2.75 -1.51 16.49
CA GLU A 25 3.49 -2.76 16.28
C GLU A 25 2.77 -3.92 16.96
N GLN A 26 2.74 -5.06 16.28
CA GLN A 26 2.13 -6.29 16.78
C GLN A 26 3.24 -7.32 17.00
N PRO A 27 3.72 -7.50 18.23
CA PRO A 27 4.73 -8.51 18.54
C PRO A 27 4.22 -9.91 18.17
N LYS A 28 5.08 -10.68 17.51
CA LYS A 28 4.85 -12.07 17.07
C LYS A 28 6.05 -12.91 17.49
N GLY A 29 6.07 -13.45 18.72
CA GLY A 29 7.12 -14.39 19.16
C GLY A 29 8.56 -13.90 18.92
N PHE A 30 9.13 -14.23 17.75
CA PHE A 30 10.47 -13.85 17.32
C PHE A 30 10.56 -12.61 16.40
N TYR A 31 9.44 -12.03 15.95
CA TYR A 31 9.38 -10.83 15.11
C TYR A 31 8.27 -9.89 15.56
N ALA A 32 8.13 -8.73 14.92
CA ALA A 32 6.98 -7.85 15.09
C ALA A 32 6.45 -7.43 13.71
N GLU A 33 5.15 -7.37 13.58
CA GLU A 33 4.50 -6.80 12.40
C GLU A 33 4.28 -5.31 12.61
N VAL A 34 4.44 -4.53 11.55
CA VAL A 34 4.12 -3.09 11.53
C VAL A 34 2.98 -2.87 10.54
N PRO A 35 1.72 -3.11 10.95
CA PRO A 35 0.60 -3.04 10.01
C PRO A 35 0.30 -1.60 9.58
N VAL A 36 -0.11 -1.44 8.33
CA VAL A 36 -0.46 -0.15 7.74
C VAL A 36 -1.80 -0.26 7.05
N GLN A 37 -2.74 0.62 7.40
CA GLN A 37 -3.98 0.79 6.65
C GLN A 37 -3.79 1.85 5.59
N MET A 38 -4.14 1.53 4.34
CA MET A 38 -4.01 2.43 3.21
C MET A 38 -5.31 2.55 2.43
N SER A 39 -5.56 3.70 1.84
CA SER A 39 -6.58 3.87 0.80
C SER A 39 -5.97 4.67 -0.35
N LEU A 40 -6.10 4.13 -1.56
CA LEU A 40 -5.52 4.67 -2.79
C LEU A 40 -6.62 4.89 -3.82
N VAL A 41 -6.48 5.92 -4.65
CA VAL A 41 -7.33 6.16 -5.82
C VAL A 41 -6.45 6.36 -7.05
N GLY A 42 -6.85 5.76 -8.17
CA GLY A 42 -6.15 5.90 -9.44
C GLY A 42 -6.71 4.98 -10.52
N SER A 43 -5.97 4.83 -11.62
CA SER A 43 -6.33 3.85 -12.65
C SER A 43 -6.03 2.43 -12.16
N PHE A 44 -6.72 1.43 -12.75
CA PHE A 44 -6.43 0.03 -12.46
C PHE A 44 -4.96 -0.33 -12.76
N HIS A 45 -4.43 0.20 -13.85
CA HIS A 45 -3.05 -0.06 -14.26
C HIS A 45 -2.03 0.45 -13.23
N ASP A 46 -2.20 1.68 -12.76
CA ASP A 46 -1.28 2.32 -11.81
C ASP A 46 -1.28 1.59 -10.45
N VAL A 47 -2.44 1.11 -10.02
CA VAL A 47 -2.57 0.30 -8.80
C VAL A 47 -1.84 -1.03 -8.92
N VAL A 48 -1.96 -1.72 -10.05
CA VAL A 48 -1.24 -2.98 -10.30
C VAL A 48 0.27 -2.74 -10.35
N MET A 49 0.71 -1.68 -11.03
CA MET A 49 2.11 -1.29 -11.09
C MET A 49 2.69 -0.92 -9.71
N PHE A 50 1.89 -0.27 -8.87
CA PHE A 50 2.25 0.00 -7.48
C PHE A 50 2.48 -1.31 -6.69
N PHE A 51 1.56 -2.27 -6.77
CA PHE A 51 1.73 -3.55 -6.08
C PHE A 51 2.93 -4.35 -6.58
N ASP A 52 3.20 -4.36 -7.89
CA ASP A 52 4.41 -4.97 -8.47
C ASP A 52 5.68 -4.34 -7.88
N LYS A 53 5.75 -3.00 -7.80
CA LYS A 53 6.90 -2.30 -7.22
C LYS A 53 7.05 -2.56 -5.71
N VAL A 54 5.96 -2.63 -4.97
CA VAL A 54 5.98 -2.99 -3.54
C VAL A 54 6.54 -4.41 -3.36
N GLY A 55 6.14 -5.37 -4.20
CA GLY A 55 6.65 -6.74 -4.18
C GLY A 55 8.15 -6.87 -4.49
N LYS A 56 8.74 -5.86 -5.15
CA LYS A 56 10.18 -5.79 -5.48
C LYS A 56 11.03 -5.12 -4.41
N LEU A 57 10.45 -4.64 -3.32
CA LEU A 57 11.23 -4.07 -2.22
C LEU A 57 12.09 -5.16 -1.55
N PRO A 58 13.32 -4.85 -1.11
CA PRO A 58 14.21 -5.81 -0.44
C PRO A 58 13.79 -6.04 1.04
N ARG A 59 12.48 -6.21 1.27
CA ARG A 59 11.82 -6.31 2.58
C ARG A 59 10.60 -7.22 2.42
N ILE A 60 10.24 -7.96 3.47
CA ILE A 60 9.01 -8.76 3.48
C ILE A 60 7.83 -7.82 3.69
N VAL A 61 6.89 -7.82 2.74
CA VAL A 61 5.65 -7.03 2.79
C VAL A 61 4.48 -7.95 2.49
N ASN A 62 3.51 -8.00 3.40
CA ASN A 62 2.27 -8.74 3.22
C ASN A 62 1.14 -7.75 2.89
N ILE A 63 0.41 -8.01 1.81
CA ILE A 63 -0.75 -7.21 1.39
C ILE A 63 -2.00 -8.04 1.68
N ASN A 64 -2.79 -7.59 2.65
CA ASN A 64 -3.99 -8.28 3.12
C ASN A 64 -5.22 -7.38 2.99
N ASN A 65 -6.41 -8.00 2.98
CA ASN A 65 -7.71 -7.31 3.06
C ASN A 65 -7.95 -6.29 1.93
N LEU A 66 -7.51 -6.60 0.70
CA LEU A 66 -7.74 -5.76 -0.47
C LEU A 66 -9.23 -5.62 -0.76
N ASN A 67 -9.71 -4.38 -0.90
CA ASN A 67 -11.08 -4.08 -1.27
C ASN A 67 -11.09 -3.09 -2.45
N ILE A 68 -11.35 -3.60 -3.65
CA ILE A 68 -11.35 -2.77 -4.86
C ILE A 68 -12.78 -2.36 -5.18
N ARG A 69 -13.02 -1.06 -5.37
CA ARG A 69 -14.31 -0.51 -5.79
C ARG A 69 -14.13 0.50 -6.90
N LYS A 70 -15.13 0.62 -7.78
CA LYS A 70 -15.18 1.69 -8.78
C LYS A 70 -15.37 3.04 -8.09
N GLN A 71 -14.61 4.06 -8.49
CA GLN A 71 -14.76 5.43 -8.04
C GLN A 71 -14.64 6.37 -9.24
N GLY A 72 -15.78 6.91 -9.71
CA GLY A 72 -15.81 7.69 -10.95
C GLY A 72 -15.28 6.87 -12.13
N ASP A 73 -14.30 7.42 -12.85
CA ASP A 73 -13.60 6.77 -13.96
C ASP A 73 -12.40 5.91 -13.51
N GLY A 74 -12.09 5.90 -12.22
CA GLY A 74 -10.98 5.14 -11.63
C GLY A 74 -11.43 4.03 -10.68
N ILE A 75 -10.46 3.51 -9.92
CA ILE A 75 -10.69 2.58 -8.83
C ILE A 75 -10.19 3.16 -7.52
N ARG A 76 -10.83 2.74 -6.43
CA ARG A 76 -10.36 2.89 -5.07
C ARG A 76 -9.99 1.53 -4.51
N VAL A 77 -8.83 1.48 -3.86
CA VAL A 77 -8.30 0.29 -3.17
C VAL A 77 -7.96 0.60 -1.73
#